data_AF-A0AAP6SFH2-F1
#
_entry.id   AF-A0AAP6SFH2-F1
#
_cell.length_a   1.000
_cell.length_b   1.000
_cell.length_c   1.000
_cell.angle_alpha   90.00
_cell.angle_beta   90.00
_cell.angle_gamma   90.00
#
_symmetry.space_group_name_H-M   'P 1'
#
loop_
_entity.id
_entity.type
_entity.pdbx_description
1 polymer ?
#
loop_
_entity_poly.entity_id
_entity_poly.type
_entity_poly.pdbx_seq_one_letter_code
_entity_poly.pdbx_strand_id
1 'polypeptide(L)'
;MNGLQIDINTGDLLVERSAAVVADASGFIAELVLRSCRGEFKEHPLLGAEAPLMLAGEPDPFWPGNTKKMLRACGLDVSTLTLSPDGVVQIS
;
A
#
# COMPACT_ATOMS: atom_id res chain seq x y z
N MET A 1 -11.50 -2.66 -3.94
CA MET A 1 -12.14 -1.38 -3.52
C MET A 1 -12.03 -0.43 -4.70
N ASN A 2 -13.08 0.29 -5.09
CA ASN A 2 -13.01 1.16 -6.27
C ASN A 2 -12.61 2.59 -5.90
N GLY A 3 -11.77 3.22 -6.72
CA GLY A 3 -11.32 4.60 -6.55
C GLY A 3 -11.14 5.32 -7.89
N LEU A 4 -11.06 6.64 -7.82
CA LEU A 4 -10.68 7.48 -8.96
C LEU A 4 -9.24 7.16 -9.36
N GLN A 5 -9.01 7.01 -10.66
CA GLN A 5 -7.71 6.65 -11.19
C GLN A 5 -6.90 7.89 -11.58
N ILE A 6 -5.58 7.79 -11.47
CA ILE A 6 -4.63 8.79 -11.95
C ILE A 6 -3.72 8.18 -13.00
N ASP A 7 -3.25 9.00 -13.94
CA ASP A 7 -2.19 8.60 -14.86
C ASP A 7 -0.88 8.39 -14.08
N ILE A 8 -0.26 7.23 -14.26
CA ILE A 8 0.95 6.84 -13.48
C ILE A 8 2.21 7.63 -13.89
N ASN A 9 2.22 8.26 -15.05
CA ASN A 9 3.36 9.03 -15.56
C ASN A 9 3.22 10.52 -15.23
N THR A 10 2.00 11.06 -15.25
CA THR A 10 1.76 12.50 -15.02
C THR A 10 1.19 12.82 -13.65
N GLY A 11 0.48 11.88 -13.02
CA GLY A 11 -0.25 12.09 -11.77
C GLY A 11 -1.61 12.79 -11.94
N ASP A 12 -2.02 13.07 -13.18
CA ASP A 12 -3.31 13.71 -13.47
C ASP A 12 -4.48 12.74 -13.27
N LEU A 13 -5.67 13.28 -12.99
CA LEU A 13 -6.90 12.48 -12.95
C LEU A 13 -7.15 11.84 -14.33
N LEU A 14 -7.31 10.52 -14.37
CA LEU A 14 -7.60 9.81 -15.60
C LEU A 14 -9.05 10.05 -16.03
N VAL A 15 -9.23 10.60 -17.23
CA VAL A 15 -10.54 10.90 -17.82
C VAL A 15 -10.66 10.18 -19.15
N GLU A 16 -11.67 9.33 -19.28
CA GLU A 16 -12.01 8.64 -20.53
C GLU A 16 -13.46 8.94 -20.90
N ARG A 17 -13.72 9.18 -22.18
CA ARG A 17 -15.08 9.43 -22.72
C ARG A 17 -15.85 10.52 -21.95
N SER A 18 -15.14 11.58 -21.54
CA SER A 18 -15.68 12.72 -20.77
C SER A 18 -16.14 12.36 -19.34
N ALA A 19 -15.63 11.28 -18.75
CA ALA A 19 -15.89 10.91 -17.36
C ALA A 19 -14.60 10.48 -16.65
N ALA A 20 -14.54 10.69 -15.34
CA ALA A 20 -13.43 10.20 -14.53
C ALA A 20 -13.47 8.66 -14.47
N VAL A 21 -12.30 8.03 -14.63
CA VAL A 21 -12.19 6.57 -14.58
C VAL A 21 -12.25 6.12 -13.12
N VAL A 22 -13.12 5.14 -12.86
CA VAL A 22 -13.27 4.47 -11.57
C VAL A 22 -12.96 2.99 -11.76
N ALA A 23 -11.92 2.51 -11.08
CA ALA A 23 -11.47 1.12 -11.16
C ALA A 23 -10.96 0.64 -9.80
N ASP A 24 -10.51 -0.61 -9.72
CA ASP A 24 -9.94 -1.14 -8.48
C ASP A 24 -8.70 -0.35 -8.06
N ALA A 25 -8.67 0.09 -6.81
CA ALA A 25 -7.63 0.87 -6.18
C ALA A 25 -6.89 0.08 -5.09
N SER A 26 -7.13 -1.23 -4.99
CA SER A 26 -6.58 -2.06 -3.91
C SER A 26 -5.06 -2.10 -3.97
N GLY A 27 -4.48 -2.19 -5.17
CA GLY A 27 -3.03 -2.12 -5.39
C GLY A 27 -2.43 -0.79 -4.96
N PHE A 28 -3.05 0.33 -5.33
CA PHE A 28 -2.62 1.67 -4.92
C PHE A 28 -2.63 1.84 -3.39
N ILE A 29 -3.72 1.42 -2.74
CA ILE A 29 -3.83 1.49 -1.27
C ILE A 29 -2.75 0.63 -0.62
N ALA A 30 -2.52 -0.58 -1.12
CA ALA A 30 -1.49 -1.45 -0.58
C ALA A 30 -0.09 -0.85 -0.72
N GLU A 31 0.25 -0.33 -1.90
CA GLU A 31 1.53 0.33 -2.16
C GLU A 31 1.74 1.57 -1.29
N LEU A 32 0.70 2.40 -1.11
CA LEU A 32 0.74 3.58 -0.26
C LEU A 32 1.04 3.19 1.19
N VAL A 33 0.30 2.22 1.75
CA VAL A 33 0.54 1.73 3.12
C VAL A 33 1.94 1.13 3.25
N LEU A 34 2.40 0.36 2.27
CA LEU A 34 3.70 -0.29 2.29
C LEU A 34 4.87 0.70 2.33
N ARG A 35 4.81 1.75 1.51
CA ARG A 35 5.92 2.70 1.35
C ARG A 35 5.90 3.83 2.38
N SER A 36 4.75 4.17 2.93
CA SER A 36 4.65 5.26 3.88
C SER A 36 5.33 4.97 5.22
N CYS A 37 5.87 6.03 5.80
CA CYS A 37 6.39 6.04 7.16
C CYS A 37 5.30 6.42 8.17
N ARG A 38 5.43 5.92 9.40
CA ARG A 38 4.51 6.30 10.47
C ARG A 38 4.64 7.80 10.77
N GLY A 39 3.51 8.46 10.95
CA GLY A 39 3.42 9.91 11.14
C GLY A 39 3.26 10.73 9.85
N GLU A 40 3.31 10.11 8.67
CA GLU A 40 2.93 10.77 7.40
C GLU A 40 1.44 11.12 7.38
N PHE A 41 0.59 10.18 7.80
CA PHE A 41 -0.84 10.41 7.94
C PHE A 41 -1.14 11.01 9.32
N LYS A 42 -1.43 12.31 9.37
CA LYS A 42 -1.64 13.03 10.65
C LYS A 42 -2.77 12.46 11.49
N GLU A 43 -3.84 12.04 10.83
CA GLU A 43 -5.04 11.52 11.50
C GLU A 43 -4.89 10.03 11.85
N HIS A 44 -3.90 9.36 11.27
CA HIS A 44 -3.57 7.95 11.50
C HIS A 44 -2.05 7.77 11.63
N PRO A 45 -1.42 8.33 12.69
CA PRO A 45 0.03 8.38 12.78
C PRO A 45 0.69 7.01 12.91
N LEU A 46 -0.07 5.97 13.25
CA LEU A 46 0.41 4.59 13.32
C LEU A 46 0.37 3.85 11.97
N LEU A 47 -0.22 4.44 10.93
CA LEU A 47 -0.29 3.88 9.58
C LEU A 47 1.01 4.15 8.83
N GLY A 48 1.50 3.13 8.13
CA GLY A 48 2.78 3.15 7.40
C GLY A 48 3.58 1.91 7.76
N ALA A 49 3.84 1.06 6.78
CA ALA A 49 4.58 -0.18 6.97
C ALA A 49 6.09 0.02 6.91
N GLU A 50 6.58 1.17 6.47
CA GLU A 50 8.01 1.49 6.51
C GLU A 50 8.88 0.48 5.72
N ALA A 51 8.34 -0.16 4.67
CA ALA A 51 9.06 -1.15 3.88
C ALA A 51 10.41 -0.64 3.32
N PRO A 52 10.55 0.63 2.88
CA PRO A 52 11.83 1.16 2.41
C PRO A 52 12.94 1.13 3.48
N LEU A 53 12.59 1.22 4.77
CA LEU A 53 13.59 1.17 5.86
C LEU A 53 14.19 -0.22 6.02
N MET A 54 13.51 -1.27 5.54
CA MET A 54 14.01 -2.65 5.56
C MET A 54 15.06 -2.91 4.47
N LEU A 55 15.17 -2.05 3.44
CA LEU A 55 16.13 -2.23 2.34
C LEU A 55 17.60 -2.12 2.77
N ALA A 56 17.86 -1.38 3.85
CA ALA A 56 19.21 -1.15 4.36
C ALA A 56 19.50 -1.93 5.66
N GLY A 57 18.63 -2.85 6.07
CA GLY A 57 18.68 -3.53 7.35
C GLY A 57 18.30 -5.01 7.31
N GLU A 58 18.26 -5.63 8.48
CA GLU A 58 17.73 -7.00 8.64
C GLU A 58 16.19 -6.95 8.59
N PRO A 59 15.53 -7.82 7.81
CA PRO A 59 14.08 -7.87 7.76
C PRO A 59 13.46 -8.18 9.14
N ASP A 60 12.57 -7.32 9.63
CA ASP A 60 11.79 -7.59 10.85
C ASP A 60 10.86 -8.80 10.62
N PRO A 61 11.02 -9.92 11.36
CA PRO A 61 10.17 -11.10 11.21
C PRO A 61 8.68 -10.85 11.52
N PHE A 62 8.37 -9.81 12.30
CA PHE A 62 6.99 -9.45 12.65
C PHE A 62 6.35 -8.46 11.67
N TRP A 63 7.14 -7.88 10.78
CA TRP A 63 6.68 -6.92 9.78
C TRP A 63 5.48 -7.43 8.97
N PRO A 64 5.48 -8.68 8.43
CA PRO A 64 4.34 -9.18 7.67
C PRO A 64 3.02 -9.15 8.44
N GLY A 65 3.05 -9.54 9.72
CA GLY A 65 1.88 -9.57 10.58
C GLY A 65 1.35 -8.17 10.92
N ASN A 66 2.26 -7.22 11.14
CA ASN A 66 1.90 -5.82 11.43
C ASN A 66 1.34 -5.13 10.19
N THR A 67 2.01 -5.25 9.05
CA THR A 67 1.58 -4.70 7.76
C THR A 67 0.22 -5.23 7.36
N LYS A 68 -0.02 -6.53 7.52
CA LYS A 68 -1.34 -7.14 7.26
C LYS A 68 -2.47 -6.49 8.07
N LYS A 69 -2.23 -6.16 9.34
CA LYS A 69 -3.23 -5.46 10.18
C LYS A 69 -3.52 -4.06 9.65
N MET A 70 -2.50 -3.34 9.20
CA MET A 70 -2.65 -2.00 8.60
C MET A 70 -3.44 -2.04 7.30
N LEU A 71 -3.11 -2.97 6.39
CA LEU A 71 -3.83 -3.13 5.12
C LEU A 71 -5.32 -3.44 5.36
N ARG A 72 -5.63 -4.29 6.34
CA ARG A 72 -7.01 -4.58 6.77
C ARG A 72 -7.72 -3.37 7.36
N ALA A 73 -7.01 -2.54 8.14
CA ALA A 73 -7.56 -1.29 8.67
C ALA A 73 -7.88 -0.28 7.56
N CYS A 74 -7.17 -0.34 6.42
CA CYS A 74 -7.47 0.41 5.21
C CYS A 74 -8.57 -0.23 4.33
N GLY A 75 -9.23 -1.29 4.81
CA GLY A 75 -10.34 -1.93 4.12
C GLY A 75 -9.95 -2.96 3.05
N LEU A 76 -8.68 -3.37 3.00
CA LEU A 76 -8.23 -4.45 2.11
C LEU A 76 -8.43 -5.81 2.77
N ASP A 77 -9.03 -6.76 2.05
CA ASP A 77 -9.21 -8.13 2.52
C ASP A 77 -7.94 -8.97 2.27
N VAL A 78 -6.93 -8.75 3.12
CA VAL A 78 -5.65 -9.46 3.03
C VAL A 78 -5.70 -10.74 3.86
N SER A 79 -5.59 -11.89 3.22
CA SER A 79 -5.50 -13.20 3.85
C SER A 79 -4.07 -13.53 4.27
N THR A 80 -3.06 -13.20 3.46
CA THR A 80 -1.66 -13.55 3.69
C THR A 80 -0.74 -12.42 3.23
N LEU A 81 0.34 -12.21 4.00
CA LEU A 81 1.41 -11.32 3.60
C LEU A 81 2.74 -12.03 3.87
N THR A 82 3.58 -12.15 2.85
CA THR A 82 4.91 -12.75 2.95
C THR A 82 5.96 -11.83 2.34
N LEU A 83 7.16 -11.88 2.90
CA LEU A 83 8.36 -11.24 2.37
C LEU A 83 9.33 -12.36 2.00
N SER A 84 9.70 -12.43 0.73
CA SER A 84 10.68 -13.40 0.25
C SER A 84 12.12 -12.94 0.58
N PRO A 85 13.12 -13.85 0.57
CA PRO A 85 14.51 -13.50 0.85
C PRO A 85 15.11 -12.48 -0.13
N ASP A 86 14.58 -12.39 -1.35
CA ASP A 86 14.95 -11.44 -2.40
C ASP A 86 14.21 -10.10 -2.30
N GLY A 87 13.42 -9.88 -1.23
CA GLY A 87 12.77 -8.60 -0.96
C GLY A 87 11.44 -8.41 -1.69
N VAL A 88 10.84 -9.46 -2.24
CA VAL A 88 9.53 -9.40 -2.90
C VAL A 88 8.43 -9.56 -1.85
N VAL A 89 7.52 -8.58 -1.82
CA VAL A 89 6.32 -8.60 -0.98
C VAL A 89 5.18 -9.26 -1.76
N GLN A 90 4.63 -10.34 -1.23
CA GLN A 90 3.45 -11.01 -1.78
C GLN A 90 2.24 -10.78 -0.87
N ILE A 91 1.14 -10.33 -1.46
CA ILE A 91 -0.12 -10.03 -0.77
C ILE A 91 -1.22 -10.83 -1.46
N SER A 92 -1.97 -11.60 -0.68
CA SER A 92 -3.17 -12.34 -1.10
C SER A 92 -4.25 -12.31 -0.04
#